data_AF-A0A1E3J6X8-F1
#
_entry.id   AF-A0A1E3J6X8-F1
#
_cell.length_a   1.000
_cell.length_b   1.000
_cell.length_c   1.000
_cell.angle_alpha   90.00
_cell.angle_beta   90.00
_cell.angle_gamma   90.00
#
_symmetry.space_group_name_H-M   'P 1'
#
loop_
_entity.id
_entity.type
_entity.pdbx_description
1 polymer ?
#
loop_
_entity_poly.entity_id
_entity_poly.type
_entity_poly.pdbx_seq_one_letter_code
_entity_poly.pdbx_strand_id
1 'polypeptide(L)'
;MRHPDYPVWNFLALVLVLLPAPWHWRAKNIATMALVLWLAICNLVGFVNTLVWANDYIDRSPIWCDISSRVSLLAAYAVPLCSLSLMRRLESVASTRRSVITVGSRTKRIWEEVILCVVCPVILAVLQYVVQGHRYDIIESIGCNNPTFMSAPGLIIRYVIPIVLSVSSLVFAALAVRWFLIRRLQFRAILAASDSNLSISRYIRLIALAVTDSTVVLVAVVYSSVSALTDDSSPMEPYTSWSSVHSDFGQVSQFPEELFASSWVTVVLIVYAPILYSILFFTFFGFGEEAIVEYLAFGERVVLWMEKIGLKQKSFEPAFGTRPLNLGSKVVPAVTASHAEGVVRDDVSEKCFQGLESRSDLAPLSHGSVGVGGITVKVERSVV
;
A
#
# COMPACT_ATOMS: atom_id res chain seq x y z
N MET A 1 15.53 -13.14 27.28
CA MET A 1 15.29 -12.63 25.92
C MET A 1 15.59 -11.15 25.99
N ARG A 2 16.62 -10.66 25.29
CA ARG A 2 17.02 -9.25 25.36
C ARG A 2 15.96 -8.30 24.77
N HIS A 3 15.30 -8.73 23.70
CA HIS A 3 14.26 -7.97 22.98
C HIS A 3 12.92 -8.71 22.97
N PRO A 4 12.13 -8.67 24.06
CA PRO A 4 10.85 -9.37 24.14
C PRO A 4 9.76 -8.77 23.22
N ASP A 5 9.99 -7.57 22.72
CA ASP A 5 9.07 -6.86 21.84
C ASP A 5 9.13 -7.35 20.39
N TYR A 6 10.26 -7.87 19.92
CA TYR A 6 10.42 -8.38 18.54
C TYR A 6 9.36 -9.42 18.13
N PRO A 7 9.16 -10.53 18.88
CA PRO A 7 8.15 -11.51 18.52
C PRO A 7 6.73 -10.94 18.64
N VAL A 8 6.48 -10.05 19.61
CA VAL A 8 5.16 -9.42 19.80
C VAL A 8 4.80 -8.56 18.59
N TRP A 9 5.73 -7.71 18.14
CA TRP A 9 5.50 -6.84 16.99
C TRP A 9 5.42 -7.60 15.68
N ASN A 10 6.25 -8.63 15.47
CA ASN A 10 6.16 -9.49 14.29
C ASN A 10 4.80 -10.21 14.23
N PHE A 11 4.34 -10.79 15.35
CA PHE A 11 3.04 -11.46 15.39
C PHE A 11 1.89 -10.48 15.16
N LEU A 12 1.92 -9.32 15.79
CA LEU A 12 0.91 -8.28 15.59
C LEU A 12 0.89 -7.80 14.13
N ALA A 13 2.05 -7.52 13.55
CA ALA A 13 2.19 -7.13 12.16
C ALA A 13 1.67 -8.19 11.18
N LEU A 14 1.96 -9.48 11.45
CA LEU A 14 1.41 -10.61 10.69
C LEU A 14 -0.12 -10.61 10.70
N VAL A 15 -0.75 -10.41 11.86
CA VAL A 15 -2.22 -10.33 11.95
C VAL A 15 -2.73 -9.09 11.19
N LEU A 16 -2.12 -7.94 11.40
CA LEU A 16 -2.54 -6.67 10.80
C LEU A 16 -2.45 -6.68 9.27
N VAL A 17 -1.41 -7.28 8.68
CA VAL A 17 -1.27 -7.32 7.22
C VAL A 17 -2.25 -8.31 6.56
N LEU A 18 -2.65 -9.36 7.27
CA LEU A 18 -3.60 -10.35 6.78
C LEU A 18 -5.06 -9.87 6.87
N LEU A 19 -5.39 -8.96 7.77
CA LEU A 19 -6.76 -8.45 7.94
C LEU A 19 -7.36 -7.85 6.64
N PRO A 20 -6.67 -6.97 5.89
CA PRO A 20 -7.21 -6.44 4.64
C PRO A 20 -7.11 -7.42 3.45
N ALA A 21 -6.42 -8.56 3.60
CA ALA A 21 -6.09 -9.45 2.50
C ALA A 21 -7.31 -10.00 1.73
N PRO A 22 -8.40 -10.46 2.37
CA PRO A 22 -9.57 -11.02 1.68
C PRO A 22 -10.29 -10.01 0.77
N TRP A 23 -10.21 -8.72 1.10
CA TRP A 23 -10.80 -7.66 0.29
C TRP A 23 -9.94 -7.36 -0.94
N HIS A 24 -8.62 -7.26 -0.76
CA HIS A 24 -7.69 -7.08 -1.89
C HIS A 24 -7.72 -8.27 -2.87
N TRP A 25 -8.01 -9.48 -2.38
CA TRP A 25 -8.21 -10.65 -3.23
C TRP A 25 -9.38 -10.46 -4.19
N ARG A 26 -10.51 -9.95 -3.69
CA ARG A 26 -11.69 -9.62 -4.51
C ARG A 26 -11.43 -8.45 -5.46
N ALA A 27 -10.57 -7.51 -5.08
CA ALA A 27 -10.11 -6.42 -5.95
C ALA A 27 -9.18 -6.86 -7.09
N LYS A 28 -8.76 -8.14 -7.14
CA LYS A 28 -7.90 -8.72 -8.19
C LYS A 28 -6.65 -7.89 -8.47
N ASN A 29 -6.04 -7.35 -7.41
CA ASN A 29 -4.79 -6.60 -7.50
C ASN A 29 -3.62 -7.50 -7.10
N ILE A 30 -2.97 -8.11 -8.09
CA ILE A 30 -1.93 -9.13 -7.85
C ILE A 30 -0.72 -8.50 -7.18
N ALA A 31 -0.29 -7.31 -7.63
CA ALA A 31 0.84 -6.61 -7.02
C ALA A 31 0.65 -6.37 -5.51
N THR A 32 -0.53 -5.89 -5.08
CA THR A 32 -0.80 -5.71 -3.63
C THR A 32 -0.93 -7.03 -2.90
N MET A 33 -1.45 -8.08 -3.56
CA MET A 33 -1.57 -9.39 -2.93
C MET A 33 -0.22 -10.07 -2.74
N ALA A 34 0.66 -9.95 -3.71
CA ALA A 34 2.04 -10.38 -3.57
C ALA A 34 2.74 -9.60 -2.45
N LEU A 35 2.55 -8.27 -2.37
CA LEU A 35 3.11 -7.46 -1.27
C LEU A 35 2.63 -7.95 0.10
N VAL A 36 1.33 -8.15 0.29
CA VAL A 36 0.74 -8.69 1.53
C VAL A 36 1.33 -10.05 1.87
N LEU A 37 1.45 -10.94 0.88
CA LEU A 37 2.01 -12.27 1.07
C LEU A 37 3.49 -12.20 1.51
N TRP A 38 4.31 -11.40 0.84
CA TRP A 38 5.72 -11.23 1.20
C TRP A 38 5.88 -10.63 2.60
N LEU A 39 5.10 -9.61 2.96
CA LEU A 39 5.12 -9.03 4.30
C LEU A 39 4.66 -10.03 5.36
N ALA A 40 3.60 -10.81 5.11
CA ALA A 40 3.15 -11.85 6.03
C ALA A 40 4.24 -12.90 6.24
N ILE A 41 4.88 -13.36 5.16
CA ILE A 41 5.98 -14.33 5.24
C ILE A 41 7.16 -13.75 6.03
N CYS A 42 7.57 -12.49 5.80
CA CYS A 42 8.65 -11.85 6.54
C CYS A 42 8.37 -11.77 8.04
N ASN A 43 7.15 -11.34 8.41
CA ASN A 43 6.78 -11.24 9.83
C ASN A 43 6.67 -12.62 10.49
N LEU A 44 6.23 -13.65 9.75
CA LEU A 44 6.25 -15.03 10.26
C LEU A 44 7.69 -15.53 10.47
N VAL A 45 8.58 -15.27 9.51
CA VAL A 45 10.00 -15.61 9.63
C VAL A 45 10.64 -14.87 10.81
N GLY A 46 10.41 -13.56 10.93
CA GLY A 46 10.91 -12.75 12.03
C GLY A 46 10.37 -13.22 13.38
N PHE A 47 9.08 -13.57 13.46
CA PHE A 47 8.49 -14.14 14.67
C PHE A 47 9.19 -15.44 15.11
N VAL A 48 9.34 -16.40 14.20
CA VAL A 48 9.98 -17.69 14.52
C VAL A 48 11.46 -17.48 14.87
N ASN A 49 12.18 -16.67 14.08
CA ASN A 49 13.59 -16.42 14.31
C ASN A 49 13.85 -15.79 15.69
N THR A 50 13.11 -14.74 16.05
CA THR A 50 13.31 -14.02 17.31
C THR A 50 12.89 -14.86 18.53
N LEU A 51 11.99 -15.83 18.36
CA LEU A 51 11.65 -16.81 19.38
C LEU A 51 12.73 -17.90 19.57
N VAL A 52 13.23 -18.48 18.47
CA VAL A 52 14.18 -19.60 18.52
C VAL A 52 15.56 -19.14 19.01
N TRP A 53 16.02 -17.96 18.59
CA TRP A 53 17.33 -17.40 18.90
C TRP A 53 17.29 -16.29 19.98
N ALA A 54 16.28 -16.31 20.84
CA ALA A 54 16.01 -15.27 21.85
C ALA A 54 17.16 -14.94 22.83
N ASN A 55 18.07 -15.88 23.08
CA ASN A 55 19.24 -15.76 23.96
C ASN A 55 20.39 -16.67 23.49
N ASP A 56 20.42 -17.03 22.22
CA ASP A 56 21.35 -18.01 21.68
C ASP A 56 21.59 -17.74 20.20
N TYR A 57 22.72 -18.21 19.69
CA TYR A 57 23.13 -18.16 18.28
C TYR A 57 23.55 -19.54 17.75
N ILE A 58 23.37 -20.60 18.54
CA ILE A 58 23.63 -21.99 18.12
C ILE A 58 22.71 -22.39 16.96
N ASP A 59 23.27 -23.11 15.99
CA ASP A 59 22.51 -23.69 14.87
C ASP A 59 21.63 -24.87 15.33
N ARG A 60 20.46 -24.53 15.89
CA ARG A 60 19.46 -25.50 16.39
C ARG A 60 18.59 -26.08 15.27
N SER A 61 18.45 -25.37 14.16
CA SER A 61 17.51 -25.75 13.09
C SER A 61 18.06 -25.35 11.71
N PRO A 62 19.02 -26.15 11.17
CA PRO A 62 19.68 -25.84 9.90
C PRO A 62 18.71 -25.72 8.72
N ILE A 63 17.72 -26.63 8.65
CA ILE A 63 16.71 -26.63 7.57
C ILE A 63 15.89 -25.34 7.60
N TRP A 64 15.57 -24.85 8.80
CA TRP A 64 14.86 -23.57 8.93
C TRP A 64 15.74 -22.42 8.47
N CYS A 65 17.02 -22.38 8.85
CA CYS A 65 17.91 -21.30 8.43
C CYS A 65 18.17 -21.26 6.92
N ASP A 66 18.24 -22.41 6.25
CA ASP A 66 18.32 -22.45 4.78
C ASP A 66 17.10 -21.80 4.11
N ILE A 67 15.91 -22.04 4.66
CA ILE A 67 14.66 -21.52 4.11
C ILE A 67 14.49 -20.04 4.47
N SER A 68 14.60 -19.72 5.76
CA SER A 68 14.30 -18.38 6.29
C SER A 68 15.26 -17.32 5.78
N SER A 69 16.57 -17.61 5.71
CA SER A 69 17.57 -16.68 5.17
C SER A 69 17.31 -16.34 3.70
N ARG A 70 16.91 -17.33 2.89
CA ARG A 70 16.59 -17.16 1.46
C ARG A 70 15.26 -16.44 1.26
N VAL A 71 14.27 -16.73 2.10
CA VAL A 71 12.98 -16.04 2.09
C VAL A 71 13.14 -14.56 2.43
N SER A 72 13.90 -14.22 3.47
CA SER A 72 14.20 -12.84 3.83
C SER A 72 14.95 -12.10 2.71
N LEU A 73 15.89 -12.78 2.05
CA LEU A 73 16.59 -12.25 0.89
C LEU A 73 15.63 -11.98 -0.29
N LEU A 74 14.77 -12.95 -0.62
CA LEU A 74 13.77 -12.79 -1.69
C LEU A 74 12.86 -11.59 -1.42
N ALA A 75 12.40 -11.45 -0.17
CA ALA A 75 11.50 -10.36 0.20
C ALA A 75 12.16 -8.98 0.08
N ALA A 76 13.46 -8.86 0.37
CA ALA A 76 14.21 -7.61 0.20
C ALA A 76 14.16 -7.07 -1.25
N TYR A 77 14.09 -7.97 -2.24
CA TYR A 77 13.86 -7.59 -3.65
C TYR A 77 12.38 -7.52 -4.02
N ALA A 78 11.56 -8.42 -3.45
CA ALA A 78 10.16 -8.55 -3.83
C ALA A 78 9.32 -7.35 -3.39
N VAL A 79 9.56 -6.77 -2.21
CA VAL A 79 8.85 -5.59 -1.72
C VAL A 79 8.98 -4.40 -2.70
N PRO A 80 10.18 -3.92 -3.05
CA PRO A 80 10.31 -2.81 -3.99
C PRO A 80 9.81 -3.15 -5.40
N LEU A 81 9.93 -4.41 -5.84
CA LEU A 81 9.36 -4.86 -7.11
C LEU A 81 7.83 -4.85 -7.11
N CYS A 82 7.18 -5.22 -6.01
CA CYS A 82 5.74 -5.12 -5.85
C CYS A 82 5.27 -3.67 -5.89
N SER A 83 5.99 -2.77 -5.22
CA SER A 83 5.70 -1.33 -5.23
C SER A 83 5.89 -0.70 -6.61
N LEU A 84 6.96 -1.06 -7.33
CA LEU A 84 7.18 -0.64 -8.72
C LEU A 84 6.06 -1.15 -9.64
N SER A 85 5.69 -2.43 -9.52
CA SER A 85 4.59 -3.04 -10.29
C SER A 85 3.26 -2.32 -10.04
N LEU A 86 2.96 -2.02 -8.77
CA LEU A 86 1.78 -1.25 -8.37
C LEU A 86 1.80 0.17 -8.96
N MET A 87 2.92 0.89 -8.85
CA MET A 87 3.06 2.25 -9.40
C MET A 87 2.92 2.28 -10.93
N ARG A 88 3.54 1.34 -11.64
CA ARG A 88 3.40 1.19 -13.10
C ARG A 88 1.95 0.97 -13.51
N ARG A 89 1.22 0.15 -12.75
CA ARG A 89 -0.22 -0.07 -12.99
C ARG A 89 -1.01 1.23 -12.79
N LEU A 90 -0.78 1.94 -11.70
CA LEU A 90 -1.52 3.17 -11.39
C LEU A 90 -1.23 4.28 -12.41
N GLU A 91 0.02 4.44 -12.83
CA GLU A 91 0.41 5.35 -13.91
C GLU A 91 -0.30 4.99 -15.23
N SER A 92 -0.33 3.71 -15.58
CA SER A 92 -0.98 3.26 -16.82
C SER A 92 -2.49 3.50 -16.83
N VAL A 93 -3.14 3.44 -15.66
CA VAL A 93 -4.57 3.77 -15.52
C VAL A 93 -4.78 5.27 -15.65
N ALA A 94 -3.96 6.08 -14.97
CA ALA A 94 -4.09 7.54 -15.00
C ALA A 94 -3.75 8.16 -16.36
N SER A 95 -2.80 7.59 -17.10
CA SER A 95 -2.40 8.05 -18.43
C SER A 95 -3.37 7.63 -19.54
N THR A 96 -4.42 6.85 -19.25
CA THR A 96 -5.40 6.31 -20.21
C THR A 96 -4.82 5.44 -21.32
N ARG A 97 -3.53 5.03 -21.24
CA ARG A 97 -2.87 4.17 -22.25
C ARG A 97 -3.53 2.80 -22.43
N ARG A 98 -4.33 2.36 -21.45
CA ARG A 98 -5.08 1.08 -21.45
C ARG A 98 -6.60 1.29 -21.49
N SER A 99 -7.10 2.29 -22.23
CA SER A 99 -8.54 2.58 -22.34
C SER A 99 -9.34 1.55 -23.14
N VAL A 100 -8.70 0.73 -23.98
CA VAL A 100 -9.35 -0.39 -24.70
C VAL A 100 -8.96 -1.70 -24.06
N ILE A 101 -9.88 -2.26 -23.28
CA ILE A 101 -9.67 -3.49 -22.51
C ILE A 101 -10.06 -4.68 -23.37
N THR A 102 -9.06 -5.35 -23.94
CA THR A 102 -9.23 -6.68 -24.55
C THR A 102 -8.89 -7.77 -23.54
N VAL A 103 -9.47 -8.97 -23.68
CA VAL A 103 -9.11 -10.13 -22.83
C VAL A 103 -7.60 -10.40 -22.85
N GLY A 104 -6.96 -10.26 -24.02
CA GLY A 104 -5.50 -10.38 -24.16
C GLY A 104 -4.72 -9.34 -23.35
N SER A 105 -5.19 -8.09 -23.29
CA SER A 105 -4.55 -7.04 -22.48
C SER A 105 -4.57 -7.33 -20.98
N ARG A 106 -5.63 -7.99 -20.49
CA ARG A 106 -5.77 -8.39 -19.08
C ARG A 106 -4.84 -9.53 -18.73
N THR A 107 -4.76 -10.57 -19.55
CA THR A 107 -3.84 -11.70 -19.32
C THR A 107 -2.39 -11.25 -19.36
N LYS A 108 -2.02 -10.42 -20.34
CA LYS A 108 -0.67 -9.84 -20.42
C LYS A 108 -0.32 -9.05 -19.16
N ARG A 109 -1.24 -8.23 -18.67
CA ARG A 109 -1.06 -7.47 -17.42
C ARG A 109 -0.84 -8.39 -16.21
N ILE A 110 -1.63 -9.46 -16.08
CA ILE A 110 -1.48 -10.42 -14.98
C ILE A 110 -0.08 -11.04 -15.00
N TRP A 111 0.39 -11.47 -16.17
CA TRP A 111 1.75 -12.01 -16.31
C TRP A 111 2.83 -10.97 -16.02
N GLU A 112 2.67 -9.72 -16.45
CA GLU A 112 3.60 -8.64 -16.10
C GLU A 112 3.71 -8.45 -14.58
N GLU A 113 2.57 -8.45 -13.86
CA GLU A 113 2.54 -8.32 -12.40
C GLU A 113 3.19 -9.55 -11.72
N VAL A 114 2.89 -10.77 -12.16
CA VAL A 114 3.47 -12.01 -11.60
C VAL A 114 4.97 -12.10 -11.85
N ILE A 115 5.43 -11.75 -13.06
CA ILE A 115 6.85 -11.77 -13.40
C ILE A 115 7.61 -10.80 -12.48
N LEU A 116 7.12 -9.57 -12.32
CA LEU A 116 7.78 -8.59 -11.46
C LEU A 116 7.74 -8.98 -9.98
N CYS A 117 6.60 -9.42 -9.46
CA CYS A 117 6.40 -9.64 -8.02
C CYS A 117 6.92 -10.99 -7.51
N VAL A 118 7.13 -11.99 -8.38
CA VAL A 118 7.47 -13.36 -7.99
C VAL A 118 8.68 -13.90 -8.74
N VAL A 119 8.75 -13.76 -10.06
CA VAL A 119 9.85 -14.33 -10.87
C VAL A 119 11.13 -13.52 -10.75
N CYS A 120 11.04 -12.18 -10.87
CA CYS A 120 12.19 -11.29 -10.75
C CYS A 120 12.93 -11.40 -9.40
N PRO A 121 12.26 -11.47 -8.22
CA PRO A 121 12.94 -11.71 -6.95
C PRO A 121 13.72 -13.02 -6.93
N VAL A 122 13.18 -14.09 -7.53
CA VAL A 122 13.88 -15.39 -7.63
C VAL A 122 15.13 -15.27 -8.49
N ILE A 123 15.05 -14.58 -9.62
CA ILE A 123 16.23 -14.34 -10.48
C ILE A 123 17.29 -13.52 -9.72
N LEU A 124 16.87 -12.48 -8.99
CA LEU A 124 17.79 -11.65 -8.20
C LEU A 124 18.40 -12.41 -7.02
N ALA A 125 17.66 -13.33 -6.40
CA ALA A 125 18.21 -14.20 -5.36
C ALA A 125 19.24 -15.20 -5.92
N VAL A 126 19.01 -15.73 -7.13
CA VAL A 126 20.02 -16.54 -7.83
C VAL A 126 21.26 -15.70 -8.17
N LEU A 127 21.07 -14.43 -8.54
CA LEU A 127 22.19 -13.51 -8.77
C LEU A 127 22.96 -13.22 -7.48
N GLN A 128 22.27 -13.09 -6.35
CA GLN A 128 22.89 -12.90 -5.04
C GLN A 128 23.78 -14.08 -4.64
N TYR A 129 23.44 -15.30 -5.06
CA TYR A 129 24.27 -16.48 -4.82
C TYR A 129 25.71 -16.32 -5.35
N VAL A 130 25.90 -15.55 -6.44
CA VAL A 130 27.23 -15.27 -7.01
C VAL A 130 28.17 -14.55 -6.04
N VAL A 131 27.58 -13.77 -5.13
CA VAL A 131 28.27 -12.93 -4.15
C VAL A 131 27.99 -13.38 -2.72
N GLN A 132 27.50 -14.61 -2.54
CA GLN A 132 27.28 -15.20 -1.22
C GLN A 132 28.56 -15.92 -0.79
N GLY A 133 29.18 -15.51 0.33
CA GLY A 133 30.45 -16.09 0.80
C GLY A 133 30.29 -17.47 1.45
N HIS A 134 29.24 -17.63 2.24
CA HIS A 134 28.98 -18.85 3.01
C HIS A 134 27.47 -19.07 3.23
N ARG A 135 27.09 -20.19 3.83
CA ARG A 135 25.72 -20.73 3.78
C ARG A 135 24.66 -19.80 4.38
N TYR A 136 24.85 -19.40 5.63
CA TYR A 136 24.03 -18.41 6.35
C TYR A 136 24.74 -17.97 7.63
N ASP A 137 24.30 -16.83 8.15
CA ASP A 137 24.67 -16.33 9.48
C ASP A 137 23.55 -16.60 10.47
N ILE A 138 23.90 -16.81 11.74
CA ILE A 138 22.96 -16.76 12.86
C ILE A 138 23.40 -15.64 13.78
N ILE A 139 22.50 -14.67 13.98
CA ILE A 139 22.74 -13.55 14.88
C ILE A 139 21.84 -13.74 16.11
N GLU A 140 22.43 -13.66 17.30
CA GLU A 140 21.69 -13.71 18.57
C GLU A 140 20.53 -12.69 18.58
N SER A 141 19.39 -13.07 19.17
CA SER A 141 18.14 -12.30 19.24
C SER A 141 17.42 -12.03 17.91
N ILE A 142 18.06 -12.27 16.76
CA ILE A 142 17.54 -11.92 15.43
C ILE A 142 17.30 -13.15 14.56
N GLY A 143 18.17 -14.16 14.65
CA GLY A 143 18.10 -15.43 13.94
C GLY A 143 18.88 -15.47 12.61
N CYS A 144 18.38 -16.28 11.67
CA CYS A 144 19.13 -16.60 10.45
C CYS A 144 19.13 -15.44 9.43
N ASN A 145 20.30 -15.14 8.87
CA ASN A 145 20.50 -14.10 7.86
C ASN A 145 21.34 -14.62 6.67
N ASN A 146 21.20 -13.97 5.51
CA ASN A 146 21.98 -14.32 4.32
C ASN A 146 23.21 -13.41 4.20
N PRO A 147 24.44 -13.95 4.28
CA PRO A 147 25.67 -13.19 4.20
C PRO A 147 25.95 -12.73 2.77
N THR A 148 26.55 -11.55 2.63
CA THR A 148 27.04 -11.05 1.34
C THR A 148 28.54 -10.84 1.44
N PHE A 149 29.30 -11.36 0.46
CA PHE A 149 30.72 -11.11 0.36
C PHE A 149 30.97 -9.64 -0.01
N MET A 150 31.65 -8.91 0.88
CA MET A 150 31.92 -7.47 0.72
C MET A 150 32.91 -7.21 -0.40
N SER A 151 32.38 -7.13 -1.62
CA SER A 151 33.11 -6.88 -2.86
C SER A 151 32.30 -5.92 -3.73
N ALA A 152 32.93 -5.33 -4.75
CA ALA A 152 32.23 -4.47 -5.72
C ALA A 152 30.95 -5.11 -6.31
N PRO A 153 30.96 -6.35 -6.83
CA PRO A 153 29.72 -6.99 -7.30
C PRO A 153 28.72 -7.24 -6.15
N GLY A 154 29.20 -7.55 -4.94
CA GLY A 154 28.36 -7.71 -3.76
C GLY A 154 27.55 -6.45 -3.44
N LEU A 155 28.22 -5.29 -3.46
CA LEU A 155 27.57 -3.99 -3.23
C LEU A 155 26.53 -3.65 -4.30
N ILE A 156 26.85 -3.94 -5.57
CA ILE A 156 25.94 -3.68 -6.69
C ILE A 156 24.65 -4.49 -6.54
N ILE A 157 24.77 -5.80 -6.30
CA ILE A 157 23.61 -6.70 -6.25
C ILE A 157 22.80 -6.46 -4.97
N ARG A 158 23.47 -6.23 -3.83
CA ARG A 158 22.82 -6.04 -2.53
C ARG A 158 22.17 -4.66 -2.37
N TYR A 159 22.81 -3.58 -2.83
CA TYR A 159 22.37 -2.21 -2.55
C TYR A 159 21.94 -1.44 -3.79
N VAL A 160 22.72 -1.48 -4.88
CA VAL A 160 22.42 -0.67 -6.08
C VAL A 160 21.12 -1.13 -6.75
N ILE A 161 20.88 -2.44 -6.86
CA ILE A 161 19.64 -2.96 -7.47
C ILE A 161 18.39 -2.46 -6.70
N PRO A 162 18.25 -2.65 -5.37
CA PRO A 162 17.09 -2.12 -4.64
C PRO A 162 16.96 -0.59 -4.70
N ILE A 163 18.07 0.16 -4.73
CA ILE A 163 18.06 1.62 -4.92
C ILE A 163 17.42 1.98 -6.27
N VAL A 164 17.88 1.35 -7.35
CA VAL A 164 17.35 1.60 -8.71
C VAL A 164 15.86 1.25 -8.79
N LEU A 165 15.43 0.14 -8.17
CA LEU A 165 14.03 -0.26 -8.13
C LEU A 165 13.16 0.76 -7.36
N SER A 166 13.65 1.23 -6.21
CA SER A 166 12.94 2.20 -5.36
C SER A 166 12.83 3.57 -6.05
N VAL A 167 13.91 4.05 -6.67
CA VAL A 167 13.91 5.29 -7.47
C VAL A 167 12.96 5.16 -8.65
N SER A 168 12.98 4.03 -9.37
CA SER A 168 12.08 3.77 -10.49
C SER A 168 10.61 3.83 -10.04
N SER A 169 10.30 3.24 -8.88
CA SER A 169 8.95 3.27 -8.30
C SER A 169 8.50 4.70 -8.01
N LEU A 170 9.36 5.52 -7.41
CA LEU A 170 9.07 6.94 -7.14
C LEU A 170 8.88 7.77 -8.43
N VAL A 171 9.64 7.49 -9.48
CA VAL A 171 9.45 8.14 -10.80
C VAL A 171 8.06 7.80 -11.36
N PHE A 172 7.66 6.53 -11.33
CA PHE A 172 6.31 6.14 -11.76
C PHE A 172 5.22 6.74 -10.86
N ALA A 173 5.46 6.88 -9.56
CA ALA A 173 4.53 7.56 -8.66
C ALA A 173 4.34 9.04 -9.04
N ALA A 174 5.43 9.76 -9.32
CA ALA A 174 5.38 11.15 -9.76
C ALA A 174 4.62 11.30 -11.08
N LEU A 175 4.82 10.38 -12.04
CA LEU A 175 4.07 10.34 -13.29
C LEU A 175 2.58 10.06 -13.06
N ALA A 176 2.24 9.11 -12.19
CA ALA A 176 0.86 8.77 -11.86
C ALA A 176 0.12 9.96 -11.22
N VAL A 177 0.78 10.70 -10.32
CA VAL A 177 0.25 11.92 -9.71
C VAL A 177 0.09 13.02 -10.75
N ARG A 178 1.09 13.22 -11.63
CA ARG A 178 1.02 14.22 -12.70
C ARG A 178 -0.19 13.98 -13.61
N TRP A 179 -0.41 12.74 -14.06
CA TRP A 179 -1.56 12.41 -14.91
C TRP A 179 -2.89 12.57 -14.18
N PHE A 180 -2.94 12.19 -12.90
CA PHE A 180 -4.11 12.42 -12.05
C PHE A 180 -4.45 13.91 -11.97
N LEU A 181 -3.46 14.78 -11.73
CA LEU A 181 -3.68 16.23 -11.63
C LEU A 181 -4.16 16.84 -12.95
N ILE A 182 -3.60 16.42 -14.09
CA ILE A 182 -4.00 16.89 -15.43
C ILE A 182 -5.45 16.49 -15.73
N ARG A 183 -5.88 15.29 -15.33
CA ARG A 183 -7.18 14.72 -15.71
C ARG A 183 -8.20 14.70 -14.56
N ARG A 184 -7.97 15.43 -13.48
CA ARG A 184 -8.73 15.32 -12.22
C ARG A 184 -10.25 15.40 -12.38
N LEU A 185 -10.74 16.23 -13.31
CA LEU A 185 -12.17 16.41 -13.57
C LEU A 185 -12.81 15.18 -14.24
N GLN A 186 -12.05 14.49 -15.10
CA GLN A 186 -12.50 13.29 -15.84
C GLN A 186 -12.08 12.00 -15.15
N PHE A 187 -11.32 12.08 -14.06
CA PHE A 187 -10.66 10.94 -13.44
C PHE A 187 -11.66 9.90 -12.90
N ARG A 188 -12.82 10.34 -12.39
CA ARG A 188 -13.91 9.42 -12.00
C ARG A 188 -14.38 8.56 -13.19
N ALA A 189 -14.54 9.17 -14.36
CA ALA A 189 -14.94 8.46 -15.58
C ALA A 189 -13.84 7.53 -16.08
N ILE A 190 -12.57 7.95 -16.00
CA ILE A 190 -11.40 7.12 -16.36
C ILE A 190 -11.33 5.88 -15.47
N LEU A 191 -11.51 6.04 -14.16
CA LEU A 191 -11.53 4.92 -13.22
C LEU A 191 -12.72 3.98 -13.49
N ALA A 192 -13.90 4.51 -13.76
CA ALA A 192 -15.08 3.72 -14.09
C ALA A 192 -14.93 2.94 -15.41
N ALA A 193 -14.24 3.53 -16.40
CA ALA A 193 -13.94 2.87 -17.68
C ALA A 193 -12.82 1.82 -17.55
N SER A 194 -11.98 1.92 -16.53
CA SER A 194 -10.96 0.91 -16.24
C SER A 194 -11.59 -0.26 -15.48
N ASP A 195 -11.38 -1.52 -15.91
CA ASP A 195 -11.81 -2.77 -15.24
C ASP A 195 -11.05 -3.01 -13.91
N SER A 196 -10.76 -1.93 -13.17
CA SER A 196 -9.91 -1.91 -11.99
C SER A 196 -10.68 -1.80 -10.69
N ASN A 197 -12.02 -1.64 -10.75
CA ASN A 197 -12.95 -1.54 -9.61
C ASN A 197 -12.36 -0.67 -8.49
N LEU A 198 -11.89 0.52 -8.88
CA LEU A 198 -10.95 1.34 -8.13
C LEU A 198 -11.61 2.71 -7.88
N SER A 199 -11.84 3.05 -6.62
CA SER A 199 -12.33 4.37 -6.22
C SER A 199 -11.18 5.39 -6.18
N ILE A 200 -11.48 6.69 -6.24
CA ILE A 200 -10.46 7.75 -6.09
C ILE A 200 -9.74 7.62 -4.75
N SER A 201 -10.49 7.39 -3.67
CA SER A 201 -9.91 7.22 -2.33
C SER A 201 -8.94 6.03 -2.30
N ARG A 202 -9.31 4.89 -2.90
CA ARG A 202 -8.42 3.73 -3.02
C ARG A 202 -7.19 4.03 -3.88
N TYR A 203 -7.37 4.77 -4.99
CA TYR A 203 -6.26 5.18 -5.85
C TYR A 203 -5.22 6.01 -5.08
N ILE A 204 -5.67 7.03 -4.34
CA ILE A 204 -4.80 7.90 -3.56
C ILE A 204 -4.10 7.12 -2.43
N ARG A 205 -4.83 6.23 -1.73
CA ARG A 205 -4.26 5.37 -0.68
C ARG A 205 -3.18 4.43 -1.22
N LEU A 206 -3.38 3.87 -2.42
CA LEU A 206 -2.37 3.03 -3.08
C LEU A 206 -1.13 3.82 -3.52
N ILE A 207 -1.31 5.06 -4.01
CA ILE A 207 -0.18 5.96 -4.28
C ILE A 207 0.58 6.29 -3.01
N ALA A 208 -0.11 6.74 -1.97
CA ALA A 208 0.50 7.09 -0.71
C ALA A 208 1.28 5.90 -0.12
N LEU A 209 0.68 4.70 -0.10
CA LEU A 209 1.34 3.49 0.37
C LEU A 209 2.66 3.24 -0.39
N ALA A 210 2.63 3.17 -1.72
CA ALA A 210 3.85 2.78 -2.44
C ALA A 210 4.89 3.91 -2.54
N VAL A 211 4.49 5.18 -2.42
CA VAL A 211 5.45 6.29 -2.22
C VAL A 211 6.13 6.16 -0.87
N THR A 212 5.37 5.97 0.21
CA THR A 212 5.93 5.79 1.56
C THR A 212 6.84 4.57 1.60
N ASP A 213 6.40 3.43 1.08
CA ASP A 213 7.20 2.20 1.00
C ASP A 213 8.50 2.43 0.23
N SER A 214 8.43 2.90 -1.03
CA SER A 214 9.63 3.14 -1.85
C SER A 214 10.59 4.14 -1.24
N THR A 215 10.08 5.15 -0.52
CA THR A 215 10.92 6.15 0.16
C THR A 215 11.63 5.53 1.36
N VAL A 216 10.92 4.76 2.19
CA VAL A 216 11.53 4.09 3.35
C VAL A 216 12.55 3.05 2.90
N VAL A 217 12.24 2.24 1.87
CA VAL A 217 13.21 1.28 1.31
C VAL A 217 14.45 2.02 0.81
N LEU A 218 14.26 3.11 0.04
CA LEU A 218 15.38 3.88 -0.49
C LEU A 218 16.28 4.42 0.63
N VAL A 219 15.70 5.04 1.66
CA VAL A 219 16.46 5.58 2.80
C VAL A 219 17.18 4.47 3.54
N ALA A 220 16.50 3.35 3.83
CA ALA A 220 17.09 2.22 4.56
C ALA A 220 18.26 1.58 3.79
N VAL A 221 18.09 1.36 2.47
CA VAL A 221 19.13 0.74 1.64
C VAL A 221 20.32 1.68 1.42
N VAL A 222 20.06 2.98 1.19
CA VAL A 222 21.15 3.98 1.08
C VAL A 222 21.93 4.06 2.38
N TYR A 223 21.25 4.16 3.52
CA TYR A 223 21.90 4.15 4.83
C TYR A 223 22.74 2.88 5.04
N SER A 224 22.14 1.71 4.80
CA SER A 224 22.83 0.41 4.94
C SER A 224 24.05 0.29 4.02
N SER A 225 23.99 0.88 2.81
CA SER A 225 25.12 0.87 1.87
C SER A 225 26.27 1.75 2.33
N VAL A 226 25.97 2.92 2.93
CA VAL A 226 26.98 3.80 3.50
C VAL A 226 27.60 3.14 4.72
N SER A 227 26.79 2.59 5.62
CA SER A 227 27.28 1.87 6.80
C SER A 227 28.20 0.72 6.42
N ALA A 228 27.85 -0.07 5.40
CA ALA A 228 28.69 -1.17 4.93
C ALA A 228 30.03 -0.71 4.34
N LEU A 229 30.09 0.48 3.75
CA LEU A 229 31.33 1.06 3.20
C LEU A 229 32.23 1.71 4.26
N THR A 230 31.65 2.12 5.39
CA THR A 230 32.37 2.78 6.49
C THR A 230 32.72 1.83 7.64
N ASP A 231 32.34 0.55 7.54
CA ASP A 231 32.59 -0.43 8.59
C ASP A 231 33.99 -1.03 8.46
N ASP A 232 34.91 -0.56 9.31
CA ASP A 232 36.29 -1.02 9.36
C ASP A 232 36.41 -2.51 9.75
N SER A 233 35.37 -3.11 10.36
CA SER A 233 35.39 -4.52 10.76
C SER A 233 35.21 -5.49 9.59
N SER A 234 34.68 -5.02 8.46
CA SER A 234 34.43 -5.82 7.27
C SER A 234 34.88 -5.06 6.02
N PRO A 235 36.21 -4.91 5.82
CA PRO A 235 36.76 -4.18 4.68
C PRO A 235 36.36 -4.83 3.35
N MET A 236 36.34 -4.02 2.30
CA MET A 236 36.07 -4.51 0.95
C MET A 236 37.22 -5.36 0.44
N GLU A 237 36.90 -6.57 0.01
CA GLU A 237 37.83 -7.53 -0.59
C GLU A 237 37.59 -7.64 -2.10
N PRO A 238 38.67 -7.80 -2.92
CA PRO A 238 38.52 -7.95 -4.35
C PRO A 238 37.84 -9.28 -4.72
N TYR A 239 36.90 -9.24 -5.67
CA TYR A 239 36.31 -10.44 -6.24
C TYR A 239 37.30 -11.10 -7.22
N THR A 240 38.11 -12.03 -6.73
CA THR A 240 39.18 -12.67 -7.54
C THR A 240 38.65 -13.78 -8.45
N SER A 241 37.90 -14.73 -7.89
CA SER A 241 37.32 -15.87 -8.61
C SER A 241 36.13 -16.47 -7.87
N TRP A 242 35.26 -17.16 -8.60
CA TRP A 242 34.14 -17.92 -8.03
C TRP A 242 34.60 -18.87 -6.92
N SER A 243 35.69 -19.61 -7.17
CA SER A 243 36.26 -20.57 -6.22
C SER A 243 36.79 -19.90 -4.95
N SER A 244 37.30 -18.68 -5.03
CA SER A 244 37.77 -17.95 -3.85
C SER A 244 36.62 -17.57 -2.94
N VAL A 245 35.54 -17.02 -3.51
CA VAL A 245 34.36 -16.59 -2.75
C VAL A 245 33.62 -17.78 -2.14
N HIS A 246 33.66 -18.95 -2.78
CA HIS A 246 32.96 -20.17 -2.34
C HIS A 246 33.90 -21.22 -1.71
N SER A 247 35.10 -20.83 -1.26
CA SER A 247 36.14 -21.76 -0.81
C SER A 247 35.80 -22.53 0.49
N ASP A 248 34.82 -22.06 1.26
CA ASP A 248 34.22 -22.78 2.39
C ASP A 248 32.71 -22.48 2.50
N PHE A 249 31.98 -22.67 1.39
CA PHE A 249 30.59 -22.24 1.33
C PHE A 249 29.68 -22.91 2.39
N GLY A 250 30.03 -24.11 2.85
CA GLY A 250 29.26 -24.84 3.86
C GLY A 250 29.33 -24.24 5.27
N GLN A 251 30.24 -23.28 5.50
CA GLN A 251 30.42 -22.64 6.80
C GLN A 251 29.13 -21.94 7.28
N VAL A 252 28.84 -22.12 8.57
CA VAL A 252 27.78 -21.43 9.28
C VAL A 252 28.43 -20.54 10.33
N SER A 253 28.30 -19.22 10.16
CA SER A 253 28.86 -18.25 11.09
C SER A 253 27.81 -17.89 12.13
N GLN A 254 28.21 -17.86 13.40
CA GLN A 254 27.31 -17.60 14.52
C GLN A 254 27.88 -16.44 15.33
N PHE A 255 27.07 -15.40 15.53
CA PHE A 255 27.54 -14.14 16.11
C PHE A 255 26.68 -13.76 17.32
N PRO A 256 27.30 -13.43 18.47
CA PRO A 256 26.59 -12.75 19.54
C PRO A 256 26.19 -11.34 19.09
N GLU A 257 25.09 -10.85 19.65
CA GLU A 257 24.47 -9.56 19.26
C GLU A 257 25.45 -8.39 19.45
N GLU A 258 26.35 -8.51 20.43
CA GLU A 258 27.32 -7.49 20.85
C GLU A 258 28.31 -7.08 19.75
N LEU A 259 28.60 -7.95 18.78
CA LEU A 259 29.46 -7.58 17.64
C LEU A 259 28.82 -6.53 16.74
N PHE A 260 27.50 -6.38 16.77
CA PHE A 260 26.76 -5.44 15.94
C PHE A 260 26.47 -4.11 16.65
N ALA A 261 27.13 -3.82 17.78
CA ALA A 261 26.89 -2.58 18.53
C ALA A 261 27.15 -1.31 17.70
N SER A 262 28.17 -1.31 16.83
CA SER A 262 28.49 -0.19 15.92
C SER A 262 27.49 -0.04 14.77
N SER A 263 26.88 -1.15 14.34
CA SER A 263 25.94 -1.22 13.21
C SER A 263 24.49 -1.46 13.65
N TRP A 264 24.19 -1.21 14.94
CA TRP A 264 22.91 -1.56 15.55
C TRP A 264 21.72 -0.88 14.89
N VAL A 265 21.89 0.36 14.42
CA VAL A 265 20.84 1.08 13.68
C VAL A 265 20.43 0.33 12.41
N THR A 266 21.39 -0.21 11.66
CA THR A 266 21.14 -1.00 10.45
C THR A 266 20.39 -2.28 10.78
N VAL A 267 20.80 -2.95 11.87
CA VAL A 267 20.15 -4.16 12.36
C VAL A 267 18.68 -3.90 12.73
N VAL A 268 18.44 -2.85 13.52
CA VAL A 268 17.08 -2.42 13.92
C VAL A 268 16.24 -2.08 12.68
N LEU A 269 16.78 -1.35 11.70
CA LEU A 269 16.05 -1.04 10.47
C LEU A 269 15.61 -2.30 9.72
N ILE A 270 16.47 -3.31 9.63
CA ILE A 270 16.15 -4.58 8.95
C ILE A 270 15.07 -5.35 9.70
N VAL A 271 15.16 -5.43 11.03
CA VAL A 271 14.20 -6.16 11.88
C VAL A 271 12.82 -5.51 11.87
N TYR A 272 12.75 -4.18 12.00
CA TYR A 272 11.47 -3.47 12.08
C TYR A 272 10.88 -3.08 10.73
N ALA A 273 11.62 -3.11 9.62
CA ALA A 273 11.07 -2.72 8.31
C ALA A 273 9.81 -3.53 7.91
N PRO A 274 9.79 -4.88 7.96
CA PRO A 274 8.59 -5.66 7.64
C PRO A 274 7.41 -5.38 8.57
N ILE A 275 7.70 -5.10 9.85
CA ILE A 275 6.72 -4.78 10.89
C ILE A 275 6.07 -3.43 10.55
N LEU A 276 6.89 -2.39 10.34
CA LEU A 276 6.43 -1.04 10.02
C LEU A 276 5.64 -1.02 8.71
N TYR A 277 6.08 -1.76 7.68
CA TYR A 277 5.34 -1.86 6.42
C TYR A 277 3.99 -2.53 6.58
N SER A 278 3.88 -3.54 7.43
CA SER A 278 2.61 -4.21 7.71
C SER A 278 1.64 -3.29 8.46
N ILE A 279 2.15 -2.53 9.43
CA ILE A 279 1.37 -1.51 10.14
C ILE A 279 0.93 -0.41 9.18
N LEU A 280 1.84 0.10 8.34
CA LEU A 280 1.51 1.12 7.33
C LEU A 280 0.47 0.61 6.32
N PHE A 281 0.61 -0.63 5.86
CA PHE A 281 -0.38 -1.24 5.00
C PHE A 281 -1.76 -1.28 5.67
N PHE A 282 -1.81 -1.70 6.95
CA PHE A 282 -3.06 -1.71 7.70
C PHE A 282 -3.60 -0.30 7.97
N THR A 283 -2.79 0.70 8.29
CA THR A 283 -3.30 2.07 8.48
C THR A 283 -3.85 2.62 7.16
N PHE A 284 -3.17 2.35 6.05
CA PHE A 284 -3.67 2.75 4.75
C PHE A 284 -4.89 1.98 4.33
N PHE A 285 -5.09 0.69 4.62
CA PHE A 285 -6.19 -0.12 4.06
C PHE A 285 -7.27 -0.54 5.05
N GLY A 286 -6.91 -0.77 6.31
CA GLY A 286 -7.76 -1.28 7.38
C GLY A 286 -8.86 -0.33 7.85
N PHE A 287 -8.66 0.99 7.75
CA PHE A 287 -9.68 1.98 8.17
C PHE A 287 -10.58 2.48 7.02
N GLY A 288 -10.52 1.85 5.85
CA GLY A 288 -11.38 2.26 4.73
C GLY A 288 -12.84 1.90 4.97
N GLU A 289 -13.78 2.71 4.48
CA GLU A 289 -15.21 2.36 4.49
C GLU A 289 -15.48 0.94 3.99
N GLU A 290 -14.79 0.57 2.90
CA GLU A 290 -14.86 -0.77 2.32
C GLU A 290 -14.35 -1.88 3.25
N ALA A 291 -13.32 -1.61 4.07
CA ALA A 291 -12.80 -2.57 5.03
C ALA A 291 -13.73 -2.72 6.24
N ILE A 292 -14.32 -1.61 6.71
CA ILE A 292 -15.26 -1.60 7.83
C ILE A 292 -16.50 -2.43 7.51
N VAL A 293 -17.08 -2.25 6.31
CA VAL A 293 -18.24 -3.04 5.85
C VAL A 293 -17.94 -4.55 5.90
N GLU A 294 -16.72 -4.94 5.53
CA GLU A 294 -16.31 -6.34 5.54
C GLU A 294 -16.05 -6.88 6.95
N TYR A 295 -15.48 -6.06 7.84
CA TYR A 295 -15.32 -6.45 9.24
C TYR A 295 -16.67 -6.66 9.93
N LEU A 296 -17.67 -5.83 9.61
CA LEU A 296 -19.04 -6.01 10.10
C LEU A 296 -19.65 -7.32 9.56
N ALA A 297 -19.56 -7.56 8.25
CA ALA A 297 -20.05 -8.80 7.63
C ALA A 297 -19.31 -10.07 8.13
N PHE A 298 -18.04 -9.95 8.51
CA PHE A 298 -17.30 -11.02 9.17
C PHE A 298 -17.79 -11.22 10.62
N GLY A 299 -17.95 -10.14 11.37
CA GLY A 299 -18.50 -10.18 12.74
C GLY A 299 -19.85 -10.86 12.80
N GLU A 300 -20.77 -10.53 11.88
CA GLU A 300 -22.07 -11.20 11.76
C GLU A 300 -21.93 -12.71 11.53
N ARG A 301 -21.03 -13.14 10.63
CA ARG A 301 -20.76 -14.57 10.38
C ARG A 301 -20.18 -15.28 11.59
N VAL A 302 -19.32 -14.62 12.36
CA VAL A 302 -18.75 -15.18 13.59
C VAL A 302 -19.83 -15.30 14.66
N VAL A 303 -20.68 -14.30 14.83
CA VAL A 303 -21.83 -14.36 15.76
C VAL A 303 -22.75 -15.52 15.39
N LEU A 304 -23.14 -15.65 14.12
CA LEU A 304 -23.96 -16.77 13.63
C LEU A 304 -23.29 -18.13 13.85
N TRP A 305 -21.97 -18.22 13.69
CA TRP A 305 -21.21 -19.43 13.95
C TRP A 305 -21.15 -19.78 15.45
N MET A 306 -20.98 -18.77 16.32
CA MET A 306 -21.00 -18.95 17.78
C MET A 306 -22.40 -19.38 18.26
N GLU A 307 -23.47 -18.82 17.70
CA GLU A 307 -24.85 -19.26 17.95
C GLU A 307 -25.04 -20.73 17.55
N LYS A 308 -24.48 -21.15 16.41
CA LYS A 308 -24.54 -22.55 15.93
C LYS A 308 -23.77 -23.53 16.81
N ILE A 309 -22.73 -23.08 17.51
CA ILE A 309 -21.93 -23.88 18.45
C ILE A 309 -22.57 -23.93 19.86
N GLY A 310 -23.68 -23.23 20.08
CA GLY A 310 -24.39 -23.26 21.35
C GLY A 310 -23.77 -22.36 22.44
N LEU A 311 -22.79 -21.53 22.07
CA LEU A 311 -22.32 -20.43 22.91
C LEU A 311 -23.40 -19.34 22.88
N LYS A 312 -24.43 -19.49 23.73
CA LYS A 312 -25.49 -18.49 23.92
C LYS A 312 -24.86 -17.18 24.39
N GLN A 313 -24.63 -16.25 23.47
CA GLN A 313 -24.44 -14.86 23.85
C GLN A 313 -25.83 -14.24 24.05
N LYS A 314 -26.03 -13.57 25.20
CA LYS A 314 -27.17 -12.66 25.40
C LYS A 314 -27.22 -11.75 24.18
N SER A 315 -28.35 -11.76 23.45
CA SER A 315 -28.61 -11.00 22.24
C SER A 315 -27.84 -9.67 22.26
N PHE A 316 -26.77 -9.59 21.48
CA PHE A 316 -26.11 -8.32 21.22
C PHE A 316 -27.06 -7.59 20.27
N GLU A 317 -27.86 -6.65 20.79
CA GLU A 317 -28.57 -5.74 19.90
C GLU A 317 -27.52 -5.10 18.97
N PRO A 318 -27.68 -5.16 17.65
CA PRO A 318 -26.77 -4.47 16.76
C PRO A 318 -26.91 -2.97 17.05
N ALA A 319 -25.93 -2.42 17.78
CA ALA A 319 -25.86 -0.98 18.05
C ALA A 319 -25.79 -0.13 16.76
N PHE A 320 -25.65 -0.78 15.60
CA PHE A 320 -25.69 -0.20 14.28
C PHE A 320 -26.73 -0.88 13.39
N GLY A 321 -27.99 -0.91 13.84
CA GLY A 321 -29.11 -0.98 12.92
C GLY A 321 -29.06 0.22 11.98
N THR A 322 -28.71 -0.01 10.71
CA THR A 322 -28.93 0.85 9.52
C THR A 322 -29.20 2.33 9.82
N ARG A 323 -28.26 3.02 10.46
CA ARG A 323 -28.23 4.48 10.38
C ARG A 323 -27.41 4.80 9.13
N PRO A 324 -27.99 5.40 8.08
CA PRO A 324 -27.17 5.94 7.01
C PRO A 324 -26.20 6.92 7.68
N LEU A 325 -24.90 6.62 7.63
CA LEU A 325 -23.83 7.52 8.03
C LEU A 325 -23.85 8.73 7.09
N ASN A 326 -24.77 9.65 7.33
CA ASN A 326 -24.81 10.96 6.70
C ASN A 326 -23.73 11.83 7.36
N LEU A 327 -22.47 11.60 6.98
CA LEU A 327 -21.43 12.59 7.21
C LEU A 327 -21.67 13.78 6.26
N GLY A 328 -22.46 14.74 6.73
CA GLY A 328 -22.22 16.16 6.47
C GLY A 328 -22.29 16.66 5.02
N SER A 329 -23.03 16.00 4.12
CA SER A 329 -23.43 16.62 2.85
C SER A 329 -24.91 16.99 2.93
N LYS A 330 -25.21 18.20 3.41
CA LYS A 330 -26.51 18.82 3.12
C LYS A 330 -26.52 19.15 1.63
N VAL A 331 -26.93 18.20 0.80
CA VAL A 331 -27.50 18.54 -0.51
C VAL A 331 -28.87 19.14 -0.20
N VAL A 332 -28.95 20.47 -0.21
CA VAL A 332 -30.23 21.18 -0.20
C VAL A 332 -30.91 20.84 -1.53
N PRO A 333 -32.06 20.15 -1.53
CA PRO A 333 -32.84 20.04 -2.75
C PRO A 333 -33.39 21.42 -3.07
N ALA A 334 -33.18 21.89 -4.31
CA ALA A 334 -33.86 23.09 -4.80
C ALA A 334 -35.36 22.83 -4.77
N VAL A 335 -36.07 23.51 -3.86
CA VAL A 335 -37.52 23.50 -3.81
C VAL A 335 -38.02 24.27 -5.03
N THR A 336 -38.39 23.53 -6.07
CA THR A 336 -39.39 23.95 -7.03
C THR A 336 -40.75 23.63 -6.44
N ALA A 337 -41.52 24.65 -6.08
CA ALA A 337 -42.94 24.49 -5.78
C ALA A 337 -43.72 25.66 -6.39
N SER A 338 -44.22 25.40 -7.59
CA SER A 338 -45.39 26.05 -8.16
C SER A 338 -46.64 25.71 -7.34
N HIS A 339 -47.43 26.74 -7.04
CA HIS A 339 -48.88 26.74 -6.73
C HIS A 339 -49.48 25.67 -5.81
N ALA A 340 -49.91 26.09 -4.61
CA ALA A 340 -51.22 25.76 -4.05
C ALA A 340 -51.63 26.82 -3.01
N GLU A 341 -52.82 27.39 -3.21
CA GLU A 341 -53.50 28.38 -2.36
C GLU A 341 -54.01 27.78 -1.05
N GLY A 342 -54.16 28.60 0.01
CA GLY A 342 -55.06 28.28 1.12
C GLY A 342 -54.79 28.90 2.50
N VAL A 343 -55.36 30.09 2.74
CA VAL A 343 -56.02 30.57 3.99
C VAL A 343 -55.18 30.84 5.28
N VAL A 344 -54.88 32.14 5.46
CA VAL A 344 -55.02 33.04 6.65
C VAL A 344 -55.12 32.45 8.07
N ARG A 345 -54.16 32.84 8.95
CA ARG A 345 -54.45 33.51 10.24
C ARG A 345 -53.21 34.17 10.87
N ASP A 346 -53.44 35.36 11.41
CA ASP A 346 -52.50 36.32 12.01
C ASP A 346 -51.88 35.85 13.35
N ASP A 347 -50.65 36.27 13.64
CA ASP A 347 -50.35 37.10 14.82
C ASP A 347 -48.87 37.57 14.87
N VAL A 348 -48.72 38.90 14.79
CA VAL A 348 -47.84 39.81 15.56
C VAL A 348 -46.40 39.39 15.94
N SER A 349 -45.40 40.11 15.40
CA SER A 349 -44.47 40.96 16.19
C SER A 349 -43.38 41.61 15.32
N GLU A 350 -43.55 42.90 15.04
CA GLU A 350 -42.57 43.98 15.27
C GLU A 350 -41.05 43.69 15.11
N LYS A 351 -40.42 44.24 14.05
CA LYS A 351 -39.63 45.50 14.09
C LYS A 351 -38.65 45.64 12.90
N CYS A 352 -38.80 46.80 12.25
CA CYS A 352 -37.73 47.74 11.89
C CYS A 352 -36.64 47.28 10.89
N PHE A 353 -36.78 47.70 9.63
CA PHE A 353 -35.90 48.72 9.05
C PHE A 353 -36.53 49.26 7.75
N GLN A 354 -37.01 50.51 7.80
CA GLN A 354 -37.36 51.30 6.63
C GLN A 354 -36.07 51.81 5.97
N GLY A 355 -36.09 51.95 4.64
CA GLY A 355 -35.03 52.66 3.95
C GLY A 355 -35.15 52.64 2.42
N LEU A 356 -35.89 53.63 1.90
CA LEU A 356 -35.79 54.23 0.57
C LEU A 356 -36.54 53.57 -0.61
N GLU A 357 -37.77 54.05 -0.78
CA GLU A 357 -38.41 54.27 -2.07
C GLU A 357 -37.64 55.30 -2.92
N SER A 358 -37.61 55.09 -4.24
CA SER A 358 -37.89 56.11 -5.27
C SER A 358 -37.48 55.57 -6.64
N ARG A 359 -38.46 55.26 -7.52
CA ARG A 359 -38.95 56.21 -8.54
C ARG A 359 -39.76 55.46 -9.61
N SER A 360 -40.92 56.04 -9.88
CA SER A 360 -41.96 55.67 -10.83
C SER A 360 -41.56 55.89 -12.30
N ASP A 361 -42.19 55.18 -13.25
CA ASP A 361 -43.17 55.76 -14.19
C ASP A 361 -43.56 54.81 -15.35
N LEU A 362 -44.88 54.61 -15.45
CA LEU A 362 -45.77 54.49 -16.63
C LEU A 362 -45.52 53.51 -17.81
N ALA A 363 -46.57 52.70 -18.04
CA ALA A 363 -46.97 51.95 -19.25
C ALA A 363 -47.50 52.91 -20.38
N PRO A 364 -48.09 52.52 -21.54
CA PRO A 364 -48.64 51.19 -21.92
C PRO A 364 -48.65 50.78 -23.45
N LEU A 365 -49.27 49.61 -23.73
CA LEU A 365 -50.04 49.16 -24.93
C LEU A 365 -49.44 48.19 -26.01
N SER A 366 -50.07 46.99 -26.02
CA SER A 366 -50.64 46.19 -27.14
C SER A 366 -49.82 45.75 -28.37
N HIS A 367 -49.68 44.42 -28.58
CA HIS A 367 -50.45 43.58 -29.55
C HIS A 367 -49.83 42.15 -29.63
N GLY A 368 -50.64 41.16 -30.01
CA GLY A 368 -50.38 39.72 -29.81
C GLY A 368 -49.70 38.90 -30.93
N SER A 369 -50.01 37.60 -30.91
CA SER A 369 -49.57 36.46 -31.76
C SER A 369 -48.37 35.66 -31.21
N VAL A 370 -48.59 34.45 -30.69
CA VAL A 370 -48.61 33.12 -31.37
C VAL A 370 -47.21 32.64 -31.78
N GLY A 371 -46.74 31.58 -31.09
CA GLY A 371 -46.19 30.38 -31.74
C GLY A 371 -44.67 30.26 -31.92
N VAL A 372 -44.17 29.13 -31.42
CA VAL A 372 -42.95 28.40 -31.84
C VAL A 372 -41.62 28.87 -31.22
N GLY A 373 -41.30 28.28 -30.06
CA GLY A 373 -39.96 28.31 -29.48
C GLY A 373 -39.01 27.36 -30.21
N GLY A 374 -38.15 27.92 -31.07
CA GLY A 374 -36.91 27.29 -31.51
C GLY A 374 -35.79 27.59 -30.51
N ILE A 375 -35.08 26.56 -30.05
CA ILE A 375 -33.91 26.71 -29.16
C ILE A 375 -32.67 26.93 -30.03
N THR A 376 -32.08 28.12 -29.93
CA THR A 376 -30.78 28.47 -30.51
C THR A 376 -29.65 27.96 -29.60
N VAL A 377 -28.78 27.11 -30.15
CA VAL A 377 -27.56 26.62 -29.48
C VAL A 377 -26.41 27.59 -29.78
N LYS A 378 -25.93 28.30 -28.75
CA LYS A 378 -24.74 29.14 -28.84
C LYS A 378 -23.51 28.29 -28.53
N VAL A 379 -22.69 28.02 -29.55
CA VAL A 379 -21.39 27.34 -29.45
C VAL A 379 -20.34 28.41 -29.14
N GLU A 380 -19.75 28.37 -27.94
CA GLU A 380 -18.64 29.24 -27.57
C GLU A 380 -17.32 28.46 -27.75
N ARG A 381 -16.57 28.83 -28.79
CA ARG A 381 -15.17 28.46 -28.99
C ARG A 381 -14.32 29.46 -28.21
N SER A 382 -13.50 29.00 -27.28
CA SER A 382 -12.37 29.79 -26.77
C SER A 382 -11.05 29.11 -27.15
N VAL A 383 -10.36 29.75 -28.09
CA VAL A 383 -8.92 29.61 -28.34
C VAL A 383 -8.24 30.67 -27.47
N VAL A 384 -7.32 30.27 -26.61
CA VAL A 384 -5.87 30.62 -26.59
C VAL A 384 -5.17 29.58 -25.73
#